data_AF-A0A349W4F4-F1
#
_entry.id   AF-A0A349W4F4-F1
#
_cell.length_a   1.000
_cell.length_b   1.000
_cell.length_c   1.000
_cell.angle_alpha   90.00
_cell.angle_beta   90.00
_cell.angle_gamma   90.00
#
_symmetry.space_group_name_H-M   'P 1'
#
loop_
_entity.id
_entity.type
_entity.pdbx_description
1 polymer ?
#
loop_
_entity_poly.entity_id
_entity_poly.type
_entity_poly.pdbx_seq_one_letter_code
_entity_poly.pdbx_strand_id
1 'polypeptide(L)'
;FSYELYDKVFNTSLGYNSRNQYSQVKTVEKNELKAGDLVFFKIRSKSITHVGVYIGDNKFAHASSSKGVMISNLDEPYWRRYYYNGGRLPEDNRSLTAEILKAEKDNKLN
;
A
#
# COMPACT_ATOMS: atom_id res chain seq x y z
N PHE A 1 -0.09 -3.71 17.43
CA PHE A 1 -1.19 -4.08 16.51
C PHE A 1 -1.31 -3.20 15.27
N SER A 2 -1.73 -1.92 15.34
CA SER A 2 -1.85 -1.07 14.13
C SER A 2 -0.50 -0.71 13.48
N TYR A 3 0.53 -0.50 14.30
CA TYR A 3 1.91 -0.32 13.82
C TYR A 3 2.47 -1.61 13.22
N GLU A 4 2.22 -2.77 13.83
CA GLU A 4 2.69 -4.06 13.31
C GLU A 4 1.98 -4.51 12.03
N LEU A 5 0.70 -4.17 11.84
CA LEU A 5 0.01 -4.41 10.57
C LEU A 5 0.56 -3.48 9.49
N TYR A 6 0.87 -2.23 9.84
CA TYR A 6 1.56 -1.31 8.95
C TYR A 6 2.97 -1.81 8.61
N ASP A 7 3.72 -2.31 9.61
CA ASP A 7 5.08 -2.84 9.45
C ASP A 7 5.09 -4.12 8.60
N LYS A 8 4.17 -5.05 8.87
CA LYS A 8 4.04 -6.32 8.14
C LYS A 8 3.45 -6.17 6.74
N VAL A 9 2.55 -5.22 6.51
CA VAL A 9 1.90 -5.02 5.20
C VAL A 9 2.68 -4.01 4.34
N PHE A 10 3.33 -3.01 4.94
CA PHE A 10 3.94 -1.90 4.21
C PHE A 10 5.46 -1.73 4.41
N ASN A 11 6.12 -2.41 5.36
CA ASN A 11 7.51 -2.03 5.76
C ASN A 11 8.58 -3.13 5.71
N THR A 12 8.27 -4.42 5.52
CA THR A 12 9.33 -5.47 5.51
C THR A 12 9.94 -5.78 4.13
N SER A 13 9.46 -5.23 3.02
CA SER A 13 10.15 -5.41 1.71
C SER A 13 10.01 -4.28 0.69
N LEU A 14 9.15 -3.30 0.95
CA LEU A 14 8.84 -2.16 0.08
C LEU A 14 9.22 -0.90 0.84
N GLY A 15 10.49 -0.51 0.74
CA GLY A 15 11.13 0.46 1.64
C GLY A 15 10.28 1.70 2.00
N TYR A 16 10.54 2.22 3.21
CA TYR A 16 9.91 3.32 3.98
C TYR A 16 9.31 4.55 3.26
N ASN A 17 9.41 4.71 1.94
CA ASN A 17 8.94 5.88 1.20
C ASN A 17 7.94 5.49 0.11
N SER A 18 6.73 6.05 0.15
CA SER A 18 5.68 5.88 -0.87
C SER A 18 6.15 6.16 -2.30
N ARG A 19 7.17 7.02 -2.47
CA ARG A 19 7.82 7.26 -3.78
C ARG A 19 8.63 6.05 -4.25
N ASN A 20 9.38 5.40 -3.35
CA ASN A 20 10.14 4.19 -3.68
C ASN A 20 9.20 3.04 -4.01
N GLN A 21 8.11 2.90 -3.25
CA GLN A 21 7.08 1.91 -3.54
C GLN A 21 6.45 2.11 -4.92
N TYR A 22 6.19 3.37 -5.29
CA TYR A 22 5.69 3.70 -6.63
C TYR A 22 6.69 3.32 -7.75
N SER A 23 8.00 3.40 -7.52
CA SER A 23 8.99 2.94 -8.51
C SER A 23 9.06 1.42 -8.66
N GLN A 24 8.50 0.66 -7.71
CA GLN A 24 8.53 -0.81 -7.71
C GLN A 24 7.23 -1.44 -8.23
N VAL A 25 6.22 -0.64 -8.57
CA VAL A 25 4.93 -1.11 -9.10
C VAL A 25 4.84 -0.86 -10.59
N LYS A 26 4.08 -1.72 -11.26
CA LYS A 26 3.55 -1.41 -12.59
C LYS A 26 2.32 -0.53 -12.42
N THR A 27 2.27 0.61 -13.10
CA THR A 27 1.11 1.51 -13.10
C THR A 27 -0.17 0.78 -13.53
N VAL A 28 -1.27 1.08 -12.84
CA VAL A 28 -2.60 0.53 -13.11
C VAL A 28 -3.63 1.65 -13.14
N GLU A 29 -4.44 1.69 -14.18
CA GLU A 29 -5.53 2.66 -14.30
C GLU A 29 -6.59 2.46 -13.21
N LYS A 30 -7.29 3.52 -12.79
CA LYS A 30 -8.25 3.46 -11.68
C LYS A 30 -9.35 2.39 -11.89
N ASN A 31 -9.79 2.20 -13.13
CA ASN A 31 -10.81 1.21 -13.50
C ASN A 31 -10.28 -0.23 -13.60
N GLU A 32 -8.96 -0.43 -13.59
CA GLU A 32 -8.30 -1.74 -13.65
C GLU A 32 -7.78 -2.20 -12.28
N LEU A 33 -8.05 -1.40 -11.24
CA LEU A 33 -7.67 -1.70 -9.86
C LEU A 33 -8.29 -3.00 -9.39
N LYS A 34 -7.45 -3.86 -8.83
CA LYS A 34 -7.82 -5.13 -8.20
C LYS A 34 -7.43 -5.10 -6.73
N ALA A 35 -8.17 -5.86 -5.91
CA ALA A 35 -7.85 -5.97 -4.50
C ALA A 35 -6.38 -6.40 -4.31
N GLY A 36 -5.65 -5.68 -3.47
CA GLY A 36 -4.21 -5.84 -3.26
C GLY A 36 -3.32 -4.90 -4.06
N ASP A 37 -3.86 -4.15 -5.03
CA ASP A 37 -3.12 -3.06 -5.68
C ASP A 37 -2.90 -1.90 -4.70
N LEU A 38 -1.85 -1.11 -4.94
CA LEU A 38 -1.57 0.10 -4.19
C LEU A 38 -2.22 1.31 -4.87
N VAL A 39 -2.77 2.21 -4.07
CA VAL A 39 -3.27 3.51 -4.51
C VAL A 39 -2.42 4.61 -3.90
N PHE A 40 -1.98 5.54 -4.74
CA PHE A 40 -1.02 6.58 -4.38
C PHE A 40 -1.66 7.96 -4.45
N PHE A 41 -1.28 8.83 -3.52
CA PHE A 41 -1.82 10.18 -3.42
C PHE A 41 -0.73 11.24 -3.27
N LYS A 42 -1.02 12.42 -3.82
CA LYS A 42 -0.19 13.63 -3.71
C LYS A 42 -0.88 14.66 -2.81
N ILE A 43 -0.90 14.39 -1.51
CA ILE A 43 -1.60 15.26 -0.55
C ILE A 43 -0.79 16.54 -0.35
N ARG A 44 -1.33 17.67 -0.85
CA ARG A 44 -0.76 19.02 -0.70
C ARG A 44 0.74 19.09 -1.09
N SER A 45 1.17 18.25 -2.03
CA SER A 45 2.56 18.13 -2.45
C SER A 45 2.64 17.82 -3.94
N LYS A 46 3.76 18.17 -4.60
CA LYS A 46 4.05 17.76 -5.98
C LYS A 46 4.46 16.28 -6.08
N SER A 47 4.87 15.70 -4.95
CA SER A 47 5.33 14.32 -4.83
C SER A 47 4.30 13.43 -4.14
N ILE A 48 4.41 12.12 -4.36
CA ILE A 48 3.61 11.13 -3.65
C ILE A 48 3.97 11.18 -2.17
N THR A 49 2.97 11.41 -1.33
CA THR A 49 3.11 11.54 0.13
C THR A 49 2.27 10.55 0.90
N HIS A 50 1.39 9.82 0.23
CA HIS A 50 0.48 8.87 0.87
C HIS A 50 0.23 7.65 -0.01
N VAL A 51 0.00 6.50 0.63
CA VAL A 51 -0.29 5.22 -0.01
C VAL A 51 -1.38 4.48 0.77
N GLY A 52 -2.15 3.66 0.06
CA GLY A 52 -3.08 2.70 0.65
C GLY A 52 -3.19 1.44 -0.20
N VAL A 53 -3.78 0.39 0.36
CA VAL A 53 -4.06 -0.86 -0.34
C VAL A 53 -5.51 -0.86 -0.79
N TYR A 54 -5.74 -1.01 -2.09
CA TYR A 54 -7.06 -1.17 -2.65
C TYR A 54 -7.67 -2.49 -2.20
N ILE A 55 -8.92 -2.45 -1.73
CA ILE A 55 -9.63 -3.64 -1.21
C ILE A 55 -10.90 -3.95 -2.01
N GLY A 56 -11.14 -3.26 -3.14
CA GLY A 56 -12.34 -3.41 -3.96
C GLY A 56 -13.40 -2.35 -3.70
N ASP A 57 -14.41 -2.26 -4.58
CA ASP A 57 -15.55 -1.33 -4.49
C ASP A 57 -15.17 0.14 -4.23
N ASN A 58 -14.13 0.63 -4.90
CA ASN A 58 -13.54 1.95 -4.67
C ASN A 58 -13.03 2.19 -3.25
N LYS A 59 -12.87 1.15 -2.42
CA LYS A 59 -12.37 1.27 -1.05
C LYS A 59 -10.88 0.91 -0.97
N PHE A 60 -10.21 1.51 -0.01
CA PHE A 60 -8.81 1.23 0.29
C PHE A 60 -8.53 1.34 1.79
N ALA A 61 -7.62 0.52 2.27
CA ALA A 61 -7.10 0.56 3.63
C ALA A 61 -5.82 1.40 3.69
N HIS A 62 -5.70 2.27 4.68
CA HIS A 62 -4.52 3.11 4.85
C HIS A 62 -4.35 3.55 6.31
N ALA A 63 -3.13 3.95 6.68
CA ALA A 63 -2.88 4.58 7.97
C ALA A 63 -3.20 6.09 7.89
N SER A 64 -4.14 6.56 8.70
CA SER A 64 -4.34 7.98 8.93
C SER A 64 -3.44 8.47 10.04
N SER A 65 -2.81 9.63 9.85
CA SER A 65 -1.92 10.26 10.84
C SER A 65 -2.60 10.52 12.19
N SER A 66 -3.94 10.63 12.22
CA SER A 66 -4.71 10.96 13.43
C SER A 66 -5.62 9.85 13.94
N LYS A 67 -5.93 8.84 13.12
CA LYS A 67 -6.93 7.80 13.44
C LYS A 67 -6.41 6.37 13.36
N GLY A 68 -5.12 6.19 13.02
CA GLY A 68 -4.56 4.87 12.79
C GLY A 68 -5.09 4.24 11.49
N VAL A 69 -5.09 2.91 11.42
CA VAL A 69 -5.51 2.17 10.23
C VAL A 69 -7.02 2.31 10.05
N MET A 70 -7.44 2.75 8.88
CA MET A 70 -8.85 2.93 8.53
C MET A 70 -9.10 2.59 7.06
N ILE A 71 -10.38 2.42 6.73
CA ILE A 71 -10.86 2.22 5.36
C ILE A 71 -11.53 3.51 4.91
N SER A 72 -11.18 3.96 3.71
CA SER A 72 -11.76 5.13 3.06
C SER A 72 -12.22 4.77 1.65
N ASN A 73 -13.07 5.60 1.06
CA ASN A 73 -13.53 5.45 -0.32
C ASN A 73 -12.83 6.46 -1.25
N LEU A 74 -12.36 6.01 -2.41
CA LEU A 74 -11.69 6.81 -3.44
C LEU A 74 -12.59 7.89 -4.05
N ASP A 75 -13.90 7.77 -3.92
CA ASP A 75 -14.88 8.75 -4.43
C ASP A 75 -15.18 9.86 -3.43
N GLU A 76 -14.72 9.74 -2.18
CA GLU A 76 -14.77 10.85 -1.23
C GLU A 76 -14.03 12.07 -1.80
N PRO A 77 -14.56 13.30 -1.67
CA PRO A 77 -13.97 14.49 -2.29
C PRO A 77 -12.49 14.70 -1.95
N TYR A 78 -12.09 14.38 -0.72
CA TYR A 78 -10.70 14.49 -0.28
C TYR A 78 -9.77 13.54 -1.05
N TRP A 79 -10.11 12.25 -1.10
CA TRP A 79 -9.29 11.23 -1.76
C TRP A 79 -9.29 11.38 -3.27
N ARG A 80 -10.45 11.69 -3.86
CA ARG A 80 -10.59 11.97 -5.28
C ARG A 80 -9.75 13.17 -5.72
N ARG A 81 -9.67 14.22 -4.89
CA ARG A 81 -8.84 15.41 -5.17
C ARG A 81 -7.34 15.10 -5.20
N TYR A 82 -6.89 14.18 -4.36
CA TYR A 82 -5.46 13.91 -4.18
C TYR A 82 -4.98 12.61 -4.84
N TYR A 83 -5.89 11.82 -5.40
CA TYR A 83 -5.56 10.60 -6.11
C TYR A 83 -4.57 10.89 -7.23
N TYR A 84 -3.49 10.11 -7.25
CA TYR A 84 -2.47 10.22 -8.28
C TYR A 84 -2.54 9.04 -9.24
N ASN A 85 -2.33 7.83 -8.75
CA ASN A 85 -2.40 6.64 -9.59
C ASN A 85 -2.54 5.35 -8.78
N GLY A 86 -2.88 4.26 -9.48
CA GLY A 86 -2.82 2.89 -8.99
C GLY A 86 -1.50 2.24 -9.38
N GLY A 87 -1.11 1.20 -8.66
CA GLY A 87 0.05 0.40 -8.99
C GLY A 87 -0.03 -1.02 -8.45
N ARG A 88 0.36 -1.98 -9.28
CA ARG A 88 0.40 -3.41 -8.94
C ARG A 88 1.84 -3.86 -8.79
N LEU A 89 2.10 -4.61 -7.72
CA LEU A 89 3.41 -5.23 -7.54
C LEU A 89 3.60 -6.35 -8.57
N PRO A 90 4.81 -6.49 -9.16
CA PRO A 90 5.14 -7.65 -9.96
C PRO A 90 5.04 -8.93 -9.10
N GLU A 91 4.51 -10.02 -9.68
CA GLU A 91 4.27 -11.28 -8.98
C GLU A 91 5.53 -11.85 -8.30
N ASP A 92 6.72 -11.61 -8.86
CA ASP A 92 8.00 -12.09 -8.34
C ASP A 92 8.28 -11.60 -6.89
N ASN A 93 7.79 -10.40 -6.51
CA ASN A 93 7.97 -9.86 -5.17
C ASN A 93 7.04 -10.48 -4.11
N ARG A 94 5.92 -11.12 -4.51
CA ARG A 94 5.03 -11.83 -3.57
C ARG A 94 5.64 -13.15 -3.11
N SER A 95 6.35 -13.84 -4.00
CA SER A 95 7.06 -15.08 -3.67
C SER A 95 8.23 -14.82 -2.72
N LEU A 96 9.05 -13.79 -3.00
CA LEU A 96 10.16 -13.37 -2.13
C LEU A 96 9.69 -12.93 -0.74
N THR A 97 8.61 -12.15 -0.65
CA THR A 97 8.04 -11.73 0.65
C THR A 97 7.44 -12.91 1.41
N ALA A 98 6.77 -13.84 0.75
CA ALA A 98 6.25 -15.05 1.38
C ALA A 98 7.38 -15.97 1.90
N GLU A 99 8.47 -16.10 1.14
CA GLU A 99 9.66 -16.86 1.54
C GLU A 99 10.38 -16.21 2.73
N ILE A 100 10.57 -14.89 2.71
CA ILE A 100 11.18 -14.14 3.83
C ILE A 100 10.33 -14.25 5.10
N LEU A 101 9.01 -14.08 5.00
CA LEU A 101 8.11 -14.21 6.15
C LEU A 101 8.08 -15.62 6.72
N LYS A 102 8.24 -16.64 5.87
CA LYS A 102 8.36 -18.03 6.30
C LYS A 102 9.68 -18.27 7.04
N ALA A 103 10.79 -17.80 6.48
CA ALA A 103 12.12 -17.91 7.09
C ALA A 103 12.21 -17.19 8.45
N GLU A 104 11.62 -16.00 8.59
CA GLU A 104 11.57 -15.27 9.87
C GLU A 104 10.73 -15.97 10.94
N LYS A 105 9.67 -16.68 10.53
CA LYS A 105 8.81 -17.44 11.45
C LYS A 105 9.53 -18.70 11.95
N ASP A 106 10.24 -19.37 11.07
CA ASP A 106 11.01 -20.58 11.38
C ASP A 106 12.22 -20.27 12.30
N ASN A 107 12.82 -19.07 12.17
CA ASN A 107 13.92 -18.62 13.02
C ASN A 107 13.49 -18.11 14.41
N LYS A 108 12.18 -17.90 14.65
CA LYS A 108 11.62 -17.51 15.96
C LYS A 108 11.16 -18.69 16.82
N LEU A 109 11.24 -19.92 16.30
CA LEU A 109 10.85 -21.16 16.98
C LEU A 109 12.04 -21.98 17.50
N ASN A 110 13.26 -21.48 17.33
CA ASN A 110 14.50 -22.08 17.83
C ASN A 110 15.12 -21.23 18.95
#